data_AF-A0AAW2X8S0-F1
#
_entry.id   AF-A0AAW2X8S0-F1
#
_cell.length_a   1.000
_cell.length_b   1.000
_cell.length_c   1.000
_cell.angle_alpha   90.00
_cell.angle_beta   90.00
_cell.angle_gamma   90.00
#
_symmetry.space_group_name_H-M   'P 1'
#
loop_
_entity.id
_entity.type
_entity.pdbx_description
1 polymer ?
#
loop_
_entity_poly.entity_id
_entity_poly.type
_entity_poly.pdbx_seq_one_letter_code
_entity_poly.pdbx_strand_id
1 'polypeptide(L)'
;MVFCQATSEVMYYAGRILHRFEVASGQMMNREKSLVVFSWNTPWEARQVLADIIGVRVKEKHGKHLSLPATIGRSMREVFQHLKDRVWAKL
;
A
#
# COMPACT_ATOMS: atom_id res chain seq x y z
N MET A 1 3.28 -6.90 1.88
CA MET A 1 3.13 -5.69 1.03
C MET A 1 3.53 -6.08 -0.38
N VAL A 2 2.75 -5.69 -1.39
CA VAL A 2 3.00 -6.03 -2.81
C VAL A 2 3.19 -4.73 -3.58
N PHE A 3 4.19 -4.71 -4.47
CA PHE A 3 4.46 -3.58 -5.37
C PHE A 3 4.31 -4.06 -6.80
N CYS A 4 3.64 -3.26 -7.62
CA CYS A 4 3.38 -3.59 -9.02
C CYS A 4 3.09 -2.33 -9.82
N GLN A 5 3.07 -2.46 -11.15
CA GLN A 5 2.79 -1.34 -12.04
C GLN A 5 1.31 -0.93 -11.94
N ALA A 6 1.03 0.37 -11.97
CA ALA A 6 -0.33 0.91 -11.91
C ALA A 6 -1.04 0.81 -13.28
N THR A 7 -1.33 -0.41 -13.72
CA THR A 7 -2.12 -0.69 -14.94
C THR A 7 -3.31 -1.59 -14.62
N SER A 8 -4.38 -1.48 -15.40
CA SER A 8 -5.59 -2.29 -15.17
C SER A 8 -5.31 -3.79 -15.29
N GLU A 9 -4.48 -4.19 -16.26
CA GLU A 9 -4.06 -5.58 -16.44
C GLU A 9 -3.42 -6.16 -15.18
N VAL A 10 -2.48 -5.42 -14.60
CA VAL A 10 -1.78 -5.84 -13.38
C VAL A 10 -2.74 -5.90 -12.19
N MET A 11 -3.68 -4.96 -12.08
CA MET A 11 -4.70 -4.97 -11.01
C MET A 11 -5.65 -6.15 -11.12
N TYR A 12 -6.11 -6.49 -12.33
CA TYR A 12 -6.93 -7.69 -12.55
C TYR A 12 -6.15 -8.97 -12.20
N TYR A 13 -4.88 -9.04 -12.59
CA TYR A 13 -4.03 -10.19 -12.27
C TYR A 13 -3.81 -10.32 -10.76
N ALA A 14 -3.53 -9.21 -10.07
CA ALA A 14 -3.40 -9.17 -8.61
C ALA A 14 -4.70 -9.60 -7.91
N GLY A 15 -5.85 -9.11 -8.36
CA GLY A 15 -7.16 -9.51 -7.84
C GLY A 15 -7.41 -11.02 -7.97
N ARG A 16 -7.04 -11.61 -9.12
CA ARG A 16 -7.13 -13.07 -9.33
C ARG A 16 -6.23 -13.87 -8.38
N ILE A 17 -5.01 -13.40 -8.12
CA ILE A 17 -4.10 -14.06 -7.16
C ILE A 17 -4.68 -13.99 -5.75
N LEU A 18 -5.15 -12.82 -5.33
CA LEU A 18 -5.75 -12.63 -4.01
C LEU A 18 -6.97 -13.53 -3.83
N HIS A 19 -7.84 -13.60 -4.83
CA HIS A 19 -8.99 -14.49 -4.78
C HIS A 19 -8.60 -15.98 -4.68
N ARG A 20 -7.59 -16.42 -5.45
CA ARG A 20 -7.07 -17.79 -5.33
C ARG A 20 -6.51 -18.06 -3.94
N PHE A 21 -5.81 -17.09 -3.35
CA PHE A 21 -5.32 -17.20 -1.99
C PHE A 21 -6.46 -17.30 -0.98
N GLU A 22 -7.52 -16.51 -1.14
CA GLU A 22 -8.70 -16.58 -0.26
C GLU A 22 -9.33 -17.98 -0.27
N VAL A 23 -9.53 -18.53 -1.47
CA VAL A 23 -10.11 -19.86 -1.67
C VAL A 23 -9.20 -20.95 -1.09
N ALA A 24 -7.90 -20.91 -1.37
CA ALA A 24 -6.96 -21.94 -0.93
C ALA A 24 -6.69 -21.89 0.58
N SER A 25 -6.69 -20.69 1.18
CA SER A 25 -6.47 -20.51 2.63
C SER A 25 -7.75 -20.69 3.45
N GLY A 26 -8.93 -20.59 2.83
CA GLY A 26 -10.21 -20.53 3.53
C GLY A 26 -10.44 -19.20 4.27
N GLN A 27 -9.64 -18.18 4.00
CA GLN A 27 -9.71 -16.88 4.66
C GLN A 27 -10.10 -15.78 3.68
N MET A 28 -11.05 -14.93 4.03
CA MET A 28 -11.38 -13.75 3.22
C MET A 28 -10.45 -12.58 3.56
N MET A 29 -10.00 -11.87 2.53
CA MET A 29 -9.22 -10.65 2.72
C MET A 29 -10.14 -9.53 3.22
N ASN A 30 -9.75 -8.90 4.33
CA ASN A 30 -10.46 -7.72 4.82
C ASN A 30 -10.13 -6.50 3.94
N ARG A 31 -10.96 -6.25 2.93
CA ARG A 31 -10.80 -5.13 1.99
C ARG A 31 -10.88 -3.75 2.65
N GLU A 32 -11.60 -3.62 3.77
CA GLU A 32 -11.70 -2.35 4.50
C GLU A 32 -10.40 -1.94 5.18
N LYS A 33 -9.61 -2.93 5.64
CA LYS A 33 -8.28 -2.75 6.24
C LYS A 33 -7.16 -2.71 5.20
N SER A 34 -7.39 -3.30 4.03
CA SER A 34 -6.49 -3.24 2.89
C SER A 34 -6.53 -1.88 2.20
N LEU A 35 -5.38 -1.43 1.70
CA LEU A 35 -5.20 -0.11 1.11
C LEU A 35 -4.28 -0.23 -0.10
N VAL A 36 -4.52 0.61 -1.11
CA VAL A 36 -3.62 0.83 -2.23
C VAL A 36 -3.04 2.24 -2.17
N VAL A 37 -1.77 2.36 -2.53
CA VAL A 37 -1.05 3.64 -2.59
C VAL A 37 -0.43 3.72 -3.97
N PHE A 38 -0.53 4.89 -4.59
CA PHE A 38 -0.02 5.14 -5.92
C PHE A 38 1.12 6.17 -5.87
N SER A 39 2.03 6.09 -6.84
CA SER A 39 3.03 7.11 -7.05
C SER A 39 2.38 8.42 -7.51
N TRP A 40 3.08 9.52 -7.24
CA TRP A 40 2.61 10.88 -7.55
C TRP A 40 2.23 11.09 -9.02
N ASN A 41 2.88 10.37 -9.94
CA ASN A 41 2.66 10.45 -11.38
C ASN A 41 1.40 9.69 -11.87
N THR A 42 0.66 9.02 -10.98
CA THR A 42 -0.61 8.37 -11.34
C THR A 42 -1.75 9.38 -11.24
N PRO A 43 -2.51 9.68 -12.32
CA PRO A 43 -3.66 10.59 -12.28
C PRO A 43 -4.73 10.13 -11.29
N TRP A 44 -5.45 11.06 -10.66
CA TRP A 44 -6.43 10.74 -9.61
C TRP A 44 -7.53 9.79 -10.10
N GLU A 45 -8.04 10.04 -11.29
CA GLU A 45 -9.09 9.25 -11.95
C GLU A 45 -8.61 7.81 -12.14
N ALA A 46 -7.37 7.63 -12.60
CA ALA A 46 -6.77 6.31 -12.75
C ALA A 46 -6.62 5.60 -11.40
N ARG A 47 -6.27 6.32 -10.32
CA ARG A 47 -6.17 5.72 -8.98
C ARG A 47 -7.50 5.13 -8.52
N GLN A 48 -8.61 5.85 -8.74
CA GLN A 48 -9.95 5.39 -8.36
C GLN A 48 -10.32 4.13 -9.16
N VAL A 49 -10.19 4.18 -10.48
CA VAL A 49 -10.49 3.04 -11.36
C VAL A 49 -9.67 1.80 -10.97
N LEU A 50 -8.37 1.96 -10.74
CA LEU A 50 -7.48 0.85 -10.39
C LEU A 50 -7.77 0.28 -8.99
N ALA A 51 -8.16 1.12 -8.04
CA ALA A 51 -8.51 0.69 -6.69
C ALA A 51 -9.84 -0.07 -6.64
N ASP A 52 -10.81 0.34 -7.47
CA ASP A 52 -12.11 -0.33 -7.60
C ASP A 52 -11.98 -1.75 -8.15
N ILE A 53 -11.04 -2.00 -9.07
CA ILE A 53 -10.79 -3.35 -9.63
C ILE A 53 -10.51 -4.38 -8.53
N ILE A 54 -9.78 -3.99 -7.48
CA ILE A 54 -9.44 -4.86 -6.34
C ILE A 54 -10.34 -4.61 -5.12
N GLY A 55 -11.23 -3.62 -5.20
CA GLY A 55 -12.20 -3.26 -4.16
C GLY A 55 -11.56 -2.76 -2.86
N VAL A 56 -10.46 -1.98 -2.94
CA VAL A 56 -9.78 -1.41 -1.76
C VAL A 56 -9.76 0.11 -1.82
N ARG A 57 -9.55 0.76 -0.67
CA ARG A 57 -9.48 2.23 -0.61
C ARG A 57 -8.11 2.77 -1.05
N VAL A 58 -8.12 3.90 -1.76
CA VAL A 58 -6.92 4.68 -2.07
C VAL A 58 -6.45 5.42 -0.82
N LYS A 59 -5.15 5.38 -0.54
CA LYS A 59 -4.52 6.21 0.50
C LYS A 59 -3.33 6.98 -0.06
N GLU A 60 -3.13 8.21 0.41
CA GLU A 60 -2.06 9.09 -0.08
C GLU A 60 -0.66 8.67 0.35
N LYS A 61 -0.53 8.02 1.52
CA LYS A 61 0.74 7.56 2.08
C LYS A 61 0.59 6.18 2.67
N HIS A 62 1.63 5.37 2.56
CA HIS A 62 1.70 4.14 3.33
C HIS A 62 1.74 4.51 4.83
N GLY A 63 0.96 3.79 5.64
CA GLY A 63 1.04 3.92 7.10
C GLY A 63 2.38 3.42 7.64
N LYS A 64 2.52 3.38 8.97
CA LYS A 64 3.63 2.66 9.61
C LYS A 64 3.42 1.17 9.41
N HIS A 65 4.41 0.45 8.89
CA HIS A 65 4.44 -1.01 8.89
C HIS A 65 5.46 -1.44 9.93
N LEU A 66 5.02 -2.24 10.92
CA LEU A 66 5.88 -2.74 12.00
C LEU A 66 6.71 -1.64 12.70
N SER A 67 6.12 -0.45 12.88
CA SER A 67 6.76 0.73 13.49
C SER A 67 7.83 1.45 12.65
N LEU A 68 8.01 1.05 11.40
CA LEU A 68 8.84 1.74 10.41
C LEU A 68 7.95 2.43 9.37
N PRO A 69 8.36 3.56 8.78
CA PRO A 69 7.67 4.12 7.63
C PRO A 69 7.64 3.05 6.53
N ALA A 70 6.45 2.62 6.11
CA ALA A 70 6.33 1.50 5.19
C ALA A 70 6.77 1.83 3.75
N THR A 71 6.94 3.11 3.46
CA THR A 71 7.69 3.60 2.30
C THR A 71 8.74 4.59 2.76
N ILE A 72 9.97 4.32 2.36
CA ILE A 72 11.05 5.29 2.36
C ILE A 72 10.77 6.23 1.20
N GLY A 73 10.37 7.47 1.50
CA GLY A 73 10.20 8.51 0.48
C GLY A 73 11.53 8.83 -0.22
N ARG A 74 11.53 9.73 -1.20
CA ARG A 74 12.77 10.22 -1.84
C ARG A 74 13.67 11.01 -0.88
N SER A 75 13.15 11.39 0.29
CA SER A 75 13.85 12.23 1.26
C SER A 75 14.47 11.38 2.38
N MET A 76 15.78 11.18 2.31
CA MET A 76 16.56 10.64 3.44
C MET A 76 16.37 11.47 4.72
N ARG A 77 16.01 12.75 4.60
CA ARG A 77 15.76 13.64 5.75
C ARG A 77 14.57 13.18 6.59
N GLU A 78 13.49 12.69 5.97
CA GLU A 78 12.33 12.15 6.70
C GLU A 78 12.68 10.87 7.45
N VAL A 79 13.55 10.03 6.87
CA VAL A 79 14.06 8.80 7.50
C VAL A 79 14.91 9.14 8.73
N PHE A 80 15.85 10.07 8.60
CA PHE A 80 16.70 10.51 9.71
C PHE A 80 15.91 11.20 10.81
N GLN A 81 14.85 11.95 10.47
CA GLN A 81 13.99 12.55 11.48
C GLN A 81 13.23 11.47 12.26
N HIS A 82 12.61 10.49 11.57
CA HIS A 82 11.94 9.37 12.25
C HIS A 82 12.88 8.58 13.16
N LEU A 83 14.14 8.40 12.76
CA LEU A 83 15.18 7.79 13.60
C LEU A 83 15.48 8.63 14.85
N LYS A 84 15.68 9.94 14.71
CA LYS A 84 15.91 10.86 15.84
C LYS A 84 14.74 10.84 16.82
N ASP A 85 13.52 10.94 16.32
CA ASP A 85 12.31 10.94 17.14
C ASP A 85 12.19 9.64 17.95
N ARG A 86 12.61 8.50 17.37
CA ARG A 86 12.62 7.20 18.05
C ARG A 86 13.67 7.08 19.15
N VAL A 87 14.85 7.67 18.96
CA VAL A 87 15.91 7.69 19.99
C VAL A 87 15.48 8.57 21.15
N TRP A 88 14.91 9.76 20.87
CA TRP A 88 14.40 10.64 21.90
C TRP A 88 13.25 10.05 22.70
N ALA A 89 12.33 9.32 22.06
CA ALA A 89 11.22 8.66 22.76
C ALA A 89 11.66 7.47 23.65
N LYS A 90 12.94 7.08 23.64
CA LYS A 90 13.51 6.02 24.49
C LYS A 90 14.41 6.57 25.61
N LEU A 91 14.61 7.89 25.67
CA LEU A 91 15.24 8.61 26.77
C LEU A 91 14.14 9.12 27.72
#